data_AF-A0A920V652-F1
#
_entry.id   AF-A0A920V652-F1
#
_cell.length_a   1.000
_cell.length_b   1.000
_cell.length_c   1.000
_cell.angle_alpha   90.00
_cell.angle_beta   90.00
_cell.angle_gamma   90.00
#
_symmetry.space_group_name_H-M   'P 1'
#
loop_
_entity.id
_entity.type
_entity.pdbx_description
1 polymer ?
#
loop_
_entity_poly.entity_id
_entity_poly.type
_entity_poly.pdbx_seq_one_letter_code
_entity_poly.pdbx_strand_id
1 'polypeptide(L)'
;MTLEFEDHRPLYEWILGHLNLQYRPRQIEFSRLNLEHTITSKRKLSEFVEKGLVEGWNDPRMPTISGMRRRGYPASAIRVFCSRVGVTKKEKSIQIAQLENCVRQELDNNSPKAMAVIKPLKVVIDNYPEDQIESLTASNHPKDQDMGTRTLPFSKEIYIEENDFMEDPPEKFFRLKPGGEVRLRFGYIIKCEEVIKDTDGNILEIHCSYDPDTKSGSGTSTRKVKGTIHWVSAKQCISATLNLYETLVISSRTKVNC
;
A
#
# COMPACT_ATOMS: atom_id res chain seq x y z
N MET A 1 -22.64 20.67 -16.24
CA MET A 1 -23.54 19.53 -16.02
C MET A 1 -22.97 18.28 -16.68
N THR A 2 -23.51 17.10 -16.45
CA THR A 2 -23.09 15.90 -17.19
C THR A 2 -23.82 15.82 -18.53
N LEU A 3 -23.33 15.02 -19.48
CA LEU A 3 -23.97 14.83 -20.80
C LEU A 3 -25.41 14.33 -20.74
N GLU A 4 -25.82 13.67 -19.64
CA GLU A 4 -27.20 13.22 -19.40
C GLU A 4 -28.24 14.36 -19.42
N PHE A 5 -27.79 15.62 -19.33
CA PHE A 5 -28.67 16.78 -19.34
C PHE A 5 -28.51 17.66 -20.59
N GLU A 6 -27.80 17.19 -21.62
CA GLU A 6 -27.64 17.95 -22.86
C GLU A 6 -29.00 18.21 -23.54
N ASP A 7 -29.88 17.21 -23.57
CA ASP A 7 -31.24 17.32 -24.12
C ASP A 7 -32.17 18.21 -23.27
N HIS A 8 -31.80 18.48 -22.01
CA HIS A 8 -32.52 19.41 -21.14
C HIS A 8 -32.11 20.88 -21.35
N ARG A 9 -31.03 21.13 -22.09
CA ARG A 9 -30.53 22.50 -22.33
C ARG A 9 -31.59 23.42 -22.97
N PRO A 10 -32.39 23.00 -23.98
CA PRO A 10 -33.43 23.84 -24.56
C PRO A 10 -34.49 24.27 -23.53
N LEU A 11 -34.89 23.36 -22.63
CA LEU A 11 -35.82 23.69 -21.55
C LEU A 11 -35.20 24.66 -20.55
N TYR A 12 -33.94 24.44 -20.16
CA TYR A 12 -33.20 25.34 -19.30
C TYR A 12 -33.10 26.76 -19.90
N GLU A 13 -32.77 26.87 -21.20
CA GLU A 13 -32.70 28.13 -21.92
C GLU A 13 -34.09 28.80 -22.06
N TRP A 14 -35.15 28.01 -22.31
CA TRP A 14 -36.52 28.50 -22.35
C TRP A 14 -36.94 29.14 -21.01
N ILE A 15 -36.65 28.49 -19.88
CA ILE A 15 -36.95 29.03 -18.54
C ILE A 15 -36.21 30.36 -18.33
N LEU A 16 -34.90 30.40 -18.63
CA LEU A 16 -34.12 31.64 -18.52
C LEU A 16 -34.63 32.76 -19.44
N GLY A 17 -35.25 32.42 -20.57
CA GLY A 17 -35.86 33.36 -21.51
C GLY A 17 -37.12 34.05 -20.98
N HIS A 18 -37.86 33.38 -20.08
CA HIS A 18 -39.13 33.89 -19.52
C HIS A 18 -38.96 34.63 -18.19
N LEU A 19 -37.77 34.56 -17.58
CA LEU A 19 -37.45 35.24 -16.34
C LEU A 19 -36.69 36.54 -16.62
N ASN A 20 -37.07 37.63 -15.94
CA ASN A 20 -36.34 38.90 -16.02
C ASN A 20 -35.11 38.87 -15.09
N LEU A 21 -34.07 38.13 -15.52
CA LEU A 21 -32.85 37.93 -14.76
C LEU A 21 -31.76 38.91 -15.19
N GLN A 22 -31.05 39.50 -14.22
CA GLN A 22 -29.87 40.35 -14.47
C GLN A 22 -28.71 39.57 -15.12
N TYR A 23 -28.60 38.28 -14.83
CA TYR A 23 -27.55 37.41 -15.34
C TYR A 23 -28.16 36.13 -15.93
N ARG A 24 -27.66 35.71 -17.09
CA ARG A 24 -28.10 34.49 -17.79
C ARG A 24 -26.99 33.43 -17.76
N PRO A 25 -26.99 32.53 -16.77
CA PRO A 25 -25.97 31.49 -16.66
C PRO A 25 -26.05 30.50 -17.84
N ARG A 26 -24.90 30.17 -18.43
CA ARG A 26 -24.80 29.20 -19.53
C ARG A 26 -24.55 27.78 -19.01
N GLN A 27 -25.34 26.82 -19.48
CA GLN A 27 -25.08 25.40 -19.24
C GLN A 27 -23.96 24.90 -20.18
N ILE A 28 -22.97 24.22 -19.60
CA ILE A 28 -21.90 23.52 -20.34
C ILE A 28 -21.78 22.11 -19.75
N GLU A 29 -21.80 21.12 -20.63
CA GLU A 29 -21.82 19.71 -20.29
C GLU A 29 -20.48 19.02 -20.59
N PHE A 30 -20.16 18.04 -19.75
CA PHE A 30 -19.00 17.19 -19.89
C PHE A 30 -19.35 15.73 -19.58
N SER A 31 -18.55 14.80 -20.07
CA SER A 31 -18.73 13.37 -19.81
C SER A 31 -18.49 13.05 -18.33
N ARG A 32 -19.20 12.05 -17.81
CA ARG A 32 -18.97 11.56 -16.44
C ARG A 32 -17.66 10.80 -16.36
N LEU A 33 -17.03 10.87 -15.19
CA LEU A 33 -15.96 9.98 -14.84
C LEU A 33 -16.52 8.56 -14.65
N ASN A 34 -16.07 7.64 -15.52
CA ASN A 34 -16.29 6.21 -15.35
C ASN A 34 -14.95 5.57 -14.99
N LEU A 35 -14.86 4.99 -13.80
CA LEU A 35 -13.66 4.29 -13.32
C LEU A 35 -13.90 2.78 -13.40
N GLU A 36 -12.95 2.05 -13.96
CA GLU A 36 -12.99 0.58 -14.00
C GLU A 36 -12.96 0.01 -12.58
N HIS A 37 -13.49 -1.21 -12.42
CA HIS A 37 -13.56 -1.90 -11.13
C HIS A 37 -14.30 -1.12 -10.03
N THR A 38 -15.11 -0.15 -10.44
CA THR A 38 -15.78 0.79 -9.55
C THR A 38 -17.24 0.96 -9.93
N ILE A 39 -18.09 1.08 -8.92
CA ILE A 39 -19.51 1.38 -9.08
C ILE A 39 -19.76 2.76 -8.51
N THR A 40 -20.27 3.69 -9.32
CA THR A 40 -20.61 5.05 -8.88
C THR A 40 -22.12 5.28 -8.74
N SER A 41 -22.95 4.30 -9.15
CA SER A 41 -24.40 4.38 -9.02
C SER A 41 -24.80 4.37 -7.55
N LYS A 42 -25.44 5.46 -7.09
CA LYS A 42 -25.94 5.60 -5.72
C LYS A 42 -26.80 4.42 -5.29
N ARG A 43 -27.72 3.96 -6.16
CA ARG A 43 -28.60 2.81 -5.90
C ARG A 43 -27.81 1.54 -5.57
N LYS A 44 -26.79 1.23 -6.38
CA LYS A 44 -25.95 0.03 -6.19
C LYS A 44 -25.05 0.16 -4.96
N LEU A 45 -24.53 1.36 -4.68
CA LEU A 45 -23.73 1.61 -3.48
C LEU A 45 -24.58 1.51 -2.21
N SER A 46 -25.82 2.01 -2.22
CA SER A 46 -26.77 1.82 -1.12
C SER A 46 -27.03 0.34 -0.86
N GLU A 47 -27.21 -0.46 -1.91
CA GLU A 47 -27.43 -1.90 -1.78
C GLU A 47 -26.26 -2.62 -1.07
N PHE A 48 -25.01 -2.22 -1.30
CA PHE A 48 -23.86 -2.76 -0.58
C PHE A 48 -23.88 -2.44 0.92
N VAL A 49 -24.31 -1.24 1.28
CA VAL A 49 -24.44 -0.82 2.67
C VAL A 49 -25.61 -1.53 3.34
N GLU A 50 -26.78 -1.56 2.70
CA GLU A 50 -28.00 -2.18 3.22
C GLU A 50 -27.85 -3.69 3.42
N LYS A 51 -27.11 -4.37 2.53
CA LYS A 51 -26.81 -5.82 2.64
C LYS A 51 -25.62 -6.13 3.55
N GLY A 52 -24.98 -5.13 4.17
CA GLY A 52 -23.84 -5.33 5.06
C GLY A 52 -22.59 -5.89 4.37
N LEU A 53 -22.45 -5.72 3.05
CA LEU A 53 -21.24 -6.14 2.30
C LEU A 53 -20.05 -5.21 2.58
N VAL A 54 -20.34 -4.00 3.04
CA VAL A 54 -19.38 -2.98 3.49
C VAL A 54 -19.78 -2.46 4.86
N GLU A 55 -18.81 -1.96 5.62
CA GLU A 55 -19.05 -1.39 6.97
C GLU A 55 -19.91 -0.12 6.94
N GLY A 56 -19.99 0.54 5.78
CA GLY A 56 -20.78 1.75 5.57
C GLY A 56 -20.24 2.61 4.42
N TRP A 57 -20.74 3.84 4.32
CA TRP A 57 -20.34 4.78 3.27
C TRP A 57 -18.88 5.24 3.34
N ASN A 58 -18.23 5.07 4.49
CA ASN A 58 -16.82 5.38 4.70
C ASN A 58 -15.91 4.13 4.67
N ASP A 59 -16.43 2.95 4.31
CA ASP A 59 -15.62 1.74 4.16
C ASP A 59 -14.46 1.99 3.16
N PRO A 60 -13.21 1.58 3.46
CA PRO A 60 -12.06 1.83 2.58
C PRO A 60 -12.19 1.24 1.17
N ARG A 61 -13.05 0.25 0.95
CA ARG A 61 -13.33 -0.36 -0.35
C ARG A 61 -14.34 0.46 -1.18
N MET A 62 -15.05 1.40 -0.54
CA MET A 62 -16.04 2.24 -1.21
C MET A 62 -15.39 3.36 -2.02
N PRO A 63 -15.90 3.67 -3.22
CA PRO A 63 -15.37 4.74 -4.07
C PRO A 63 -15.84 6.14 -3.67
N THR A 64 -16.39 6.28 -2.46
CA THR A 64 -16.76 7.57 -1.91
C THR A 64 -15.52 8.34 -1.49
N ILE A 65 -15.62 9.68 -1.45
CA ILE A 65 -14.52 10.53 -0.94
C ILE A 65 -14.19 10.15 0.52
N SER A 66 -15.19 9.83 1.33
CA SER A 66 -15.00 9.36 2.71
C SER A 66 -14.29 8.00 2.79
N GLY A 67 -14.65 7.04 1.93
CA GLY A 67 -14.00 5.73 1.86
C GLY A 67 -12.55 5.84 1.42
N MET A 68 -12.28 6.59 0.35
CA MET A 68 -10.93 6.87 -0.12
C MET A 68 -10.08 7.59 0.93
N ARG A 69 -10.65 8.57 1.66
CA ARG A 69 -9.97 9.23 2.78
C ARG A 69 -9.63 8.25 3.89
N ARG A 70 -10.55 7.37 4.30
CA ARG A 70 -10.29 6.34 5.33
C ARG A 70 -9.26 5.30 4.85
N ARG A 71 -9.24 4.98 3.55
CA ARG A 71 -8.22 4.14 2.91
C ARG A 71 -6.81 4.77 2.93
N GLY A 72 -6.70 6.08 3.15
CA GLY A 72 -5.44 6.81 3.18
C GLY A 72 -5.08 7.50 1.87
N TYR A 73 -6.04 7.75 0.98
CA TYR A 73 -5.78 8.49 -0.27
C TYR A 73 -5.59 9.98 0.04
N PRO A 74 -4.44 10.59 -0.33
CA PRO A 74 -4.24 12.02 -0.17
C PRO A 74 -5.20 12.80 -1.08
N ALA A 75 -5.74 13.91 -0.56
CA ALA A 75 -6.59 14.79 -1.35
C ALA A 75 -5.85 15.39 -2.57
N SER A 76 -4.55 15.64 -2.43
CA SER A 76 -3.65 16.06 -3.52
C SER A 76 -3.60 15.04 -4.65
N ALA A 77 -3.44 13.75 -4.34
CA ALA A 77 -3.42 12.68 -5.32
C ALA A 77 -4.72 12.59 -6.13
N ILE A 78 -5.89 12.76 -5.47
CA ILE A 78 -7.20 12.77 -6.14
C ILE A 78 -7.31 13.97 -7.08
N ARG A 79 -6.86 15.17 -6.65
CA ARG A 79 -6.85 16.36 -7.52
C ARG A 79 -5.95 16.18 -8.74
N VAL A 80 -4.75 15.61 -8.55
CA VAL A 80 -3.82 15.30 -9.64
C VAL A 80 -4.44 14.31 -10.62
N PHE A 81 -5.11 13.27 -10.12
CA PHE A 81 -5.85 12.33 -10.96
C PHE A 81 -6.92 13.03 -11.80
N CYS A 82 -7.77 13.87 -11.19
CA CYS A 82 -8.78 14.64 -11.92
C CYS A 82 -8.17 15.54 -13.00
N SER A 83 -7.05 16.21 -12.72
CA SER A 83 -6.33 17.03 -13.70
C SER A 83 -5.77 16.20 -14.86
N ARG A 84 -5.29 14.98 -14.60
CA ARG A 84 -4.74 14.07 -15.64
C ARG A 84 -5.81 13.51 -16.56
N VAL A 85 -6.97 13.12 -16.02
CA VAL A 85 -8.09 12.61 -16.82
C VAL A 85 -8.66 13.71 -17.72
N GLY A 86 -8.68 14.94 -17.20
CA GLY A 86 -9.18 16.10 -17.93
C GLY A 86 -10.70 16.09 -18.10
N VAL A 87 -11.21 17.14 -18.76
CA VAL A 87 -12.64 17.33 -18.99
C VAL A 87 -12.91 17.25 -20.48
N THR A 88 -13.74 16.28 -20.90
CA THR A 88 -14.10 16.12 -22.32
C THR A 88 -15.59 15.78 -22.47
N LYS A 89 -16.15 15.96 -23.66
CA LYS A 89 -17.49 15.47 -24.01
C LYS A 89 -17.53 14.00 -24.48
N LYS A 90 -16.38 13.32 -24.56
CA LYS A 90 -16.33 11.91 -24.98
C LYS A 90 -16.33 11.03 -23.74
N GLU A 91 -17.27 10.10 -23.65
CA GLU A 91 -17.26 9.10 -22.58
C GLU A 91 -16.00 8.23 -22.67
N LYS A 92 -15.33 8.07 -21.54
CA LYS A 92 -14.14 7.24 -21.41
C LYS A 92 -14.23 6.41 -20.14
N SER A 93 -13.83 5.16 -20.25
CA SER A 93 -13.55 4.29 -19.11
C SER A 93 -12.09 4.52 -18.71
N ILE A 94 -11.86 4.93 -17.46
CA ILE A 94 -10.53 5.18 -16.92
C ILE A 94 -10.13 3.99 -16.05
N GLN A 95 -8.92 3.48 -16.26
CA GLN A 95 -8.39 2.39 -15.45
C GLN A 95 -8.12 2.86 -14.01
N ILE A 96 -8.54 2.07 -13.03
CA ILE A 96 -8.28 2.35 -11.60
C ILE A 96 -6.78 2.48 -11.29
N ALA A 97 -5.94 1.76 -12.03
CA ALA A 97 -4.48 1.87 -11.92
C ALA A 97 -3.97 3.31 -12.11
N GLN A 98 -4.64 4.16 -12.90
CA GLN A 98 -4.25 5.57 -13.03
C GLN A 98 -4.45 6.37 -11.73
N LEU A 99 -5.56 6.11 -11.01
CA LEU A 99 -5.81 6.70 -9.70
C LEU A 99 -4.80 6.19 -8.67
N GLU A 100 -4.59 4.88 -8.62
CA GLU A 100 -3.62 4.25 -7.71
C GLU A 100 -2.19 4.72 -7.96
N ASN A 101 -1.82 4.98 -9.21
CA ASN A 101 -0.53 5.55 -9.55
C ASN A 101 -0.37 6.99 -9.03
N CYS A 102 -1.41 7.82 -9.09
CA CYS A 102 -1.38 9.16 -8.50
C CYS A 102 -1.19 9.09 -6.97
N VAL A 103 -1.89 8.16 -6.31
CA VAL A 103 -1.77 7.93 -4.86
C VAL A 103 -0.37 7.43 -4.51
N ARG A 104 0.16 6.45 -5.26
CA ARG A 104 1.50 5.88 -5.02
C ARG A 104 2.59 6.94 -5.19
N GLN A 105 2.49 7.81 -6.20
CA GLN A 105 3.46 8.88 -6.41
C GLN A 105 3.45 9.89 -5.27
N GLU A 106 2.27 10.28 -4.81
CA GLU A 106 2.14 11.22 -3.69
C GLU A 106 2.68 10.62 -2.38
N LEU A 107 2.36 9.36 -2.10
CA LEU A 107 2.85 8.67 -0.90
C LEU A 107 4.34 8.32 -0.99
N ASP A 108 4.88 8.01 -2.19
CA ASP A 108 6.31 7.77 -2.36
C ASP A 108 7.11 8.98 -1.91
N ASN A 109 6.69 10.19 -2.29
CA ASN A 109 7.42 11.42 -1.99
C ASN A 109 7.24 11.92 -0.56
N ASN A 110 6.05 11.74 0.02
CA ASN A 110 5.68 12.44 1.27
C ASN A 110 5.58 11.54 2.50
N SER A 111 5.65 10.20 2.34
CA SER A 111 5.46 9.28 3.46
C SER A 111 6.78 8.75 4.02
N PRO A 112 7.04 8.87 5.34
CA PRO A 112 8.16 8.20 5.98
C PRO A 112 8.00 6.68 5.83
N LYS A 113 9.10 5.99 5.56
CA LYS A 113 9.13 4.53 5.42
C LYS A 113 9.21 3.89 6.80
N ALA A 114 8.43 2.84 7.01
CA ALA A 114 8.46 2.01 8.21
C ALA A 114 8.70 0.54 7.84
N MET A 115 8.93 -0.30 8.83
CA MET A 115 8.97 -1.76 8.66
C MET A 115 7.83 -2.37 9.46
N ALA A 116 7.12 -3.29 8.83
CA ALA A 116 6.07 -4.09 9.46
C ALA A 116 6.17 -5.48 8.86
N VAL A 117 5.96 -6.49 9.69
CA VAL A 117 5.92 -7.89 9.27
C VAL A 117 4.48 -8.36 9.38
N ILE A 118 3.90 -8.80 8.25
CA ILE A 118 2.49 -9.18 8.14
C ILE A 118 2.32 -10.63 8.57
N LYS A 119 3.19 -11.52 8.07
CA LYS A 119 3.23 -12.94 8.44
C LYS A 119 4.54 -13.22 9.18
N PRO A 120 4.55 -13.08 10.52
CA PRO A 120 5.79 -13.16 11.28
C PRO A 120 6.35 -14.58 11.33
N LEU A 121 7.59 -14.72 10.87
CA LEU A 121 8.41 -15.90 11.08
C LEU A 121 9.56 -15.54 12.04
N LYS A 122 9.66 -16.28 13.14
CA LYS A 122 10.64 -16.03 14.19
C LYS A 122 12.04 -16.42 13.72
N VAL A 123 13.01 -15.54 13.97
CA VAL A 123 14.43 -15.79 13.74
C VAL A 123 15.19 -15.54 15.04
N VAL A 124 16.04 -16.49 15.42
CA VAL A 124 16.95 -16.41 16.57
C VAL A 124 18.38 -16.27 16.05
N ILE A 125 19.08 -15.23 16.49
CA ILE A 125 20.47 -14.97 16.09
C ILE A 125 21.41 -15.53 17.16
N ASP A 126 21.91 -16.74 16.96
CA ASP A 126 22.58 -17.53 18.00
C ASP A 126 23.81 -16.87 18.58
N ASN A 127 24.62 -16.22 17.73
CA ASN A 127 25.84 -15.53 18.12
C ASN A 127 25.62 -14.08 18.56
N TYR A 128 24.37 -13.64 18.76
CA TYR A 128 24.06 -12.33 19.35
C TYR A 128 23.76 -12.47 20.87
N PRO A 129 24.23 -11.56 21.74
CA PRO A 129 24.01 -11.69 23.18
C PRO A 129 22.53 -11.57 23.59
N GLU A 130 22.10 -12.42 24.53
CA GLU A 130 20.69 -12.61 24.96
C GLU A 130 19.98 -11.30 25.39
N ASP A 131 20.70 -10.50 26.19
CA ASP A 131 20.17 -9.29 26.85
C ASP A 131 20.62 -8.00 26.18
N GLN A 132 21.34 -8.09 25.07
CA GLN A 132 21.77 -6.92 24.33
C GLN A 132 20.65 -6.42 23.43
N ILE A 133 20.39 -5.11 23.53
CA ILE A 133 19.55 -4.37 22.58
C ILE A 133 20.40 -3.26 22.00
N GLU A 134 20.58 -3.29 20.69
CA GLU A 134 21.29 -2.25 19.96
C GLU A 134 20.32 -1.31 19.25
N SER A 135 20.60 -0.02 19.32
CA SER A 135 19.86 1.02 18.60
C SER A 135 20.51 1.29 17.25
N LEU A 136 19.88 0.79 16.17
CA LEU A 136 20.31 1.04 14.80
C LEU A 136 19.64 2.31 14.24
N THR A 137 20.37 3.12 13.48
CA THR A 137 19.82 4.34 12.87
C THR A 137 19.37 4.08 11.44
N ALA A 138 18.13 4.46 11.12
CA ALA A 138 17.57 4.33 9.78
C ALA A 138 17.00 5.67 9.27
N SER A 139 17.27 5.99 8.00
CA SER A 139 16.63 7.14 7.35
C SER A 139 15.11 6.93 7.22
N ASN A 140 14.33 7.97 7.52
CA ASN A 140 12.89 7.99 7.31
C ASN A 140 12.52 8.00 5.83
N HIS A 141 13.38 8.52 4.97
CA HIS A 141 13.10 8.55 3.54
C HIS A 141 14.36 8.36 2.70
N PRO A 142 14.34 7.48 1.68
CA PRO A 142 15.54 7.20 0.88
C PRO A 142 16.02 8.40 0.06
N LYS A 143 15.11 9.33 -0.31
CA LYS A 143 15.42 10.48 -1.17
C LYS A 143 15.36 11.83 -0.44
N ASP A 144 14.91 11.84 0.82
CA ASP A 144 14.66 13.08 1.56
C ASP A 144 15.31 12.98 2.95
N GLN A 145 16.39 13.73 3.13
CA GLN A 145 17.14 13.75 4.37
C GLN A 145 16.47 14.61 5.45
N ASP A 146 15.62 15.56 5.04
CA ASP A 146 14.94 16.49 5.94
C ASP A 146 13.82 15.80 6.74
N MET A 147 13.34 14.63 6.26
CA MET A 147 12.46 13.74 7.03
C MET A 147 13.16 13.08 8.23
N GLY A 148 14.47 13.27 8.39
CA GLY A 148 15.24 12.80 9.53
C GLY A 148 15.43 11.29 9.58
N THR A 149 15.75 10.80 10.77
CA THR A 149 16.04 9.39 11.04
C THR A 149 15.15 8.86 12.16
N ARG A 150 15.12 7.53 12.28
CA ARG A 150 14.51 6.83 13.41
C ARG A 150 15.45 5.75 13.94
N THR A 151 15.23 5.39 15.18
CA THR A 151 15.93 4.29 15.83
C THR A 151 15.16 2.98 15.64
N LEU A 152 15.89 1.93 15.27
CA LEU A 152 15.39 0.57 15.12
C LEU A 152 16.06 -0.30 16.19
N PRO A 153 15.30 -0.90 17.12
CA PRO A 153 15.88 -1.83 18.07
C PRO A 153 16.27 -3.12 17.38
N PHE A 154 17.51 -3.56 17.59
CA PHE A 154 18.03 -4.85 17.16
C PHE A 154 18.33 -5.71 18.38
N SER A 155 17.92 -6.97 18.33
CA SER A 155 18.01 -7.93 19.43
C SER A 155 18.26 -9.32 18.87
N LYS A 156 18.63 -10.26 19.74
CA LYS A 156 18.81 -11.69 19.41
C LYS A 156 17.61 -12.28 18.65
N GLU A 157 16.40 -11.94 19.06
CA GLU A 157 15.18 -12.42 18.44
C GLU A 157 14.55 -11.32 17.56
N ILE A 158 14.24 -11.68 16.31
CA ILE A 158 13.56 -10.83 15.33
C ILE A 158 12.45 -11.58 14.63
N TYR A 159 11.53 -10.84 14.00
CA TYR A 159 10.59 -11.38 13.02
C TYR A 159 10.95 -10.92 11.62
N ILE A 160 10.84 -11.83 10.66
CA ILE A 160 10.87 -11.56 9.22
C ILE A 160 9.54 -11.98 8.59
N GLU A 161 9.29 -11.63 7.33
CA GLU A 161 8.16 -12.23 6.62
C GLU A 161 8.40 -13.71 6.39
N GLU A 162 7.36 -14.51 6.59
CA GLU A 162 7.34 -15.93 6.22
C GLU A 162 7.77 -16.15 4.76
N ASN A 163 7.32 -15.29 3.84
CA ASN A 163 7.64 -15.35 2.41
C ASN A 163 9.10 -14.95 2.06
N ASP A 164 9.85 -14.41 3.03
CA ASP A 164 11.26 -14.08 2.87
C ASP A 164 12.18 -15.26 3.22
N PHE A 165 11.61 -16.42 3.60
CA PHE A 165 12.33 -17.68 3.75
C PHE A 165 11.77 -18.78 2.85
N MET A 166 12.65 -19.62 2.30
CA MET A 166 12.26 -20.80 1.52
C MET A 166 13.33 -21.89 1.59
N GLU A 167 12.92 -23.12 1.93
CA GLU A 167 13.83 -24.26 2.03
C GLU A 167 14.34 -24.75 0.68
N ASP A 168 13.43 -24.87 -0.29
CA ASP A 168 13.75 -25.24 -1.68
C ASP A 168 13.42 -24.09 -2.65
N PRO A 169 14.29 -23.07 -2.72
CA PRO A 169 14.01 -21.89 -3.51
C PRO A 169 14.31 -22.06 -5.00
N PRO A 170 13.52 -21.44 -5.89
CA PRO A 170 13.90 -21.33 -7.30
C PRO A 170 15.17 -20.47 -7.47
N GLU A 171 15.88 -20.62 -8.60
CA GLU A 171 17.17 -19.93 -8.84
C GLU A 171 17.15 -18.40 -8.64
N LYS A 172 15.99 -17.76 -8.90
CA LYS A 172 15.80 -16.31 -8.77
C LYS A 172 15.29 -15.88 -7.39
N PHE A 173 15.47 -16.71 -6.37
CA PHE A 173 15.17 -16.38 -4.98
C PHE A 173 16.40 -15.82 -4.27
N PHE A 174 16.37 -14.53 -3.96
CA PHE A 174 17.48 -13.81 -3.32
C PHE A 174 17.27 -13.55 -1.82
N ARG A 175 16.24 -14.13 -1.21
CA ARG A 175 15.98 -13.98 0.23
C ARG A 175 16.62 -15.15 1.02
N LEU A 176 16.21 -15.34 2.27
CA LEU A 176 16.84 -16.31 3.17
C LEU A 176 16.49 -17.75 2.79
N LYS A 177 17.47 -18.63 2.84
CA LYS A 177 17.32 -20.07 2.56
C LYS A 177 18.31 -20.86 3.41
N PRO A 178 18.14 -22.17 3.60
CA PRO A 178 19.11 -22.99 4.33
C PRO A 178 20.55 -22.80 3.84
N GLY A 179 21.47 -22.48 4.76
CA GLY A 179 22.88 -22.17 4.46
C GLY A 179 23.12 -20.87 3.68
N GLY A 180 22.07 -20.16 3.29
CA GLY A 180 22.13 -18.90 2.55
C GLY A 180 22.18 -17.67 3.44
N GLU A 181 22.58 -16.55 2.85
CA GLU A 181 22.73 -15.26 3.53
C GLU A 181 21.79 -14.20 2.97
N VAL A 182 21.30 -13.32 3.83
CA VAL A 182 20.48 -12.17 3.46
C VAL A 182 20.85 -10.94 4.29
N ARG A 183 20.68 -9.75 3.72
CA ARG A 183 20.86 -8.50 4.47
C ARG A 183 19.55 -8.11 5.16
N LEU A 184 19.63 -7.85 6.45
CA LEU A 184 18.57 -7.18 7.19
C LEU A 184 18.61 -5.68 6.86
N ARG A 185 17.47 -5.10 6.44
CA ARG A 185 17.40 -3.69 6.09
C ARG A 185 17.82 -2.81 7.27
N PHE A 186 18.80 -1.93 7.07
CA PHE A 186 19.44 -1.10 8.11
C PHE A 186 20.14 -1.88 9.24
N GLY A 187 20.29 -3.21 9.10
CA GLY A 187 20.95 -4.07 10.07
C GLY A 187 22.18 -4.77 9.50
N TYR A 188 22.35 -6.03 9.87
CA TYR A 188 23.50 -6.87 9.54
C TYR A 188 23.18 -7.85 8.39
N ILE A 189 24.18 -8.55 7.89
CA ILE A 189 23.99 -9.78 7.11
C ILE A 189 23.82 -10.93 8.10
N ILE A 190 22.79 -11.75 7.86
CA ILE A 190 22.54 -12.99 8.60
C ILE A 190 22.66 -14.20 7.68
N LYS A 191 23.02 -15.35 8.24
CA LYS A 191 23.11 -16.64 7.57
C LYS A 191 22.20 -17.64 8.27
N CYS A 192 21.38 -18.35 7.51
CA CYS A 192 20.55 -19.43 8.05
C CYS A 192 21.43 -20.64 8.37
N GLU A 193 21.44 -21.08 9.62
CA GLU A 193 22.20 -22.25 10.08
C GLU A 193 21.28 -23.46 10.25
N GLU A 194 20.12 -23.28 10.89
CA GLU A 194 19.19 -24.37 11.21
C GLU A 194 17.73 -23.90 11.10
N VAL A 195 16.84 -24.85 10.77
CA VAL A 195 15.40 -24.62 10.62
C VAL A 195 14.69 -25.56 11.59
N ILE A 196 13.98 -25.00 12.56
CA ILE A 196 13.22 -25.77 13.54
C ILE A 196 11.79 -25.92 13.04
N LYS A 197 11.30 -27.16 13.03
CA LYS A 197 9.96 -27.51 12.57
C LYS A 197 9.15 -28.18 13.66
N ASP A 198 7.84 -28.06 13.56
CA ASP A 198 6.91 -28.85 14.35
C ASP A 198 6.75 -30.29 13.79
N THR A 199 5.90 -31.08 14.45
CA THR A 199 5.60 -32.47 14.04
C THR A 199 4.88 -32.57 12.69
N ASP A 200 4.23 -31.49 12.26
CA ASP A 200 3.47 -31.40 11.01
C ASP A 200 4.32 -30.87 9.85
N GLY A 201 5.57 -30.50 10.13
CA GLY A 201 6.54 -29.97 9.17
C GLY A 201 6.46 -28.46 8.94
N ASN A 202 5.68 -27.72 9.73
CA ASN A 202 5.64 -26.26 9.66
C ASN A 202 6.88 -25.68 10.35
N ILE A 203 7.38 -24.57 9.80
CA ILE A 203 8.56 -23.89 10.35
C ILE A 203 8.13 -23.09 11.58
N LEU A 204 8.73 -23.40 12.72
CA LEU A 204 8.50 -22.70 13.99
C LEU A 204 9.43 -21.49 14.14
N GLU A 205 10.73 -21.72 13.97
CA GLU A 205 11.75 -20.68 14.04
C GLU A 205 12.98 -21.05 13.21
N ILE A 206 13.74 -20.02 12.83
CA ILE A 206 14.98 -20.17 12.08
C ILE A 206 16.13 -19.68 12.94
N HIS A 207 17.15 -20.53 13.07
CA HIS A 207 18.39 -20.19 13.73
C HIS A 207 19.38 -19.63 12.71
N CYS A 208 19.89 -18.44 13.02
CA CYS A 208 20.81 -17.72 12.17
C CYS A 208 22.08 -17.31 12.92
N SER A 209 23.17 -17.14 12.20
CA SER A 209 24.32 -16.35 12.65
C SER A 209 24.29 -14.97 12.00
N TYR A 210 24.84 -13.94 12.65
CA TYR A 210 25.08 -12.63 12.06
C TYR A 210 26.57 -12.32 11.91
N ASP A 211 26.92 -11.48 10.94
CA ASP A 211 28.29 -10.98 10.75
C ASP A 211 28.43 -9.56 11.36
N PRO A 212 29.18 -9.39 12.46
CA PRO A 212 29.36 -8.10 13.13
C PRO A 212 29.97 -6.99 12.26
N ASP A 213 30.77 -7.34 11.25
CA ASP A 213 31.48 -6.38 10.40
C ASP A 213 30.58 -5.81 9.28
N THR A 214 29.33 -6.29 9.18
CA THR A 214 28.42 -5.98 8.06
C THR A 214 27.31 -4.99 8.40
N LYS A 215 27.42 -4.31 9.56
CA LYS A 215 26.47 -3.29 10.01
C LYS A 215 26.20 -2.26 8.91
N SER A 216 24.92 -2.01 8.62
CA SER A 216 24.54 -1.08 7.56
C SER A 216 24.97 0.35 7.91
N GLY A 217 25.63 1.04 6.98
CA GLY A 217 26.05 2.44 7.14
C GLY A 217 27.31 2.64 7.99
N SER A 218 27.88 1.58 8.56
CA SER A 218 29.12 1.64 9.34
C SER A 218 29.88 0.33 9.20
N GLY A 219 31.10 0.36 8.65
CA GLY A 219 31.93 -0.84 8.53
C GLY A 219 32.92 -0.74 7.37
N THR A 220 33.98 -1.56 7.43
CA THR A 220 34.98 -1.72 6.37
C THR A 220 34.66 -2.89 5.45
N SER A 221 33.64 -3.70 5.78
CA SER A 221 33.29 -4.90 5.04
C SER A 221 32.75 -4.58 3.64
N THR A 222 33.35 -5.22 2.64
CA THR A 222 32.91 -5.17 1.23
C THR A 222 31.96 -6.30 0.87
N ARG A 223 31.53 -7.11 1.87
CA ARG A 223 30.64 -8.26 1.65
C ARG A 223 29.29 -7.81 1.10
N LYS A 224 28.89 -8.43 -0.01
CA LYS A 224 27.62 -8.19 -0.70
C LYS A 224 26.82 -9.49 -0.76
N VAL A 225 25.52 -9.37 -0.52
CA VAL A 225 24.53 -10.42 -0.70
C VAL A 225 23.48 -9.94 -1.70
N LYS A 226 22.78 -10.88 -2.34
CA LYS A 226 21.87 -10.56 -3.47
C LYS A 226 20.54 -9.96 -3.02
N GLY A 227 20.11 -10.17 -1.78
CA GLY A 227 18.83 -9.68 -1.28
C GLY A 227 18.93 -8.91 0.02
N THR A 228 17.92 -8.08 0.25
CA THR A 228 17.70 -7.35 1.49
C THR A 228 16.23 -7.50 1.87
N ILE A 229 15.97 -7.90 3.12
CA ILE A 229 14.64 -8.12 3.67
C ILE A 229 14.37 -7.16 4.83
N HIS A 230 13.10 -6.84 5.07
CA HIS A 230 12.71 -6.10 6.28
C HIS A 230 12.53 -7.07 7.45
N TRP A 231 12.52 -6.50 8.64
CA TRP A 231 12.46 -7.23 9.90
C TRP A 231 11.98 -6.30 11.00
N VAL A 232 11.58 -6.86 12.13
CA VAL A 232 11.29 -6.11 13.37
C VAL A 232 11.85 -6.88 14.57
N SER A 233 12.27 -6.19 15.65
CA SER A 233 12.66 -6.86 16.89
C SER A 233 11.46 -7.58 17.51
N ALA A 234 11.64 -8.83 17.93
CA ALA A 234 10.57 -9.58 18.60
C ALA A 234 10.25 -9.03 20.00
N LYS A 235 11.25 -8.42 20.68
CA LYS A 235 11.10 -7.87 22.04
C LYS A 235 10.42 -6.49 22.07
N GLN A 236 10.60 -5.67 21.02
CA GLN A 236 10.18 -4.26 21.01
C GLN A 236 9.24 -3.89 19.85
N CYS A 237 8.74 -4.87 19.08
CA CYS A 237 7.70 -4.61 18.08
C CYS A 237 6.36 -4.25 18.73
N ILE A 238 5.54 -3.50 18.00
CA ILE A 238 4.16 -3.20 18.37
C ILE A 238 3.25 -4.15 17.60
N SER A 239 2.42 -4.90 18.32
CA SER A 239 1.39 -5.74 17.69
C SER A 239 0.28 -4.87 17.11
N ALA A 240 -0.09 -5.12 15.86
CA ALA A 240 -1.06 -4.32 15.12
C ALA A 240 -1.91 -5.18 14.19
N THR A 241 -3.17 -4.78 13.98
CA THR A 241 -4.05 -5.38 12.98
C THR A 241 -3.87 -4.68 11.64
N LEU A 242 -3.50 -5.44 10.60
CA LEU A 242 -3.33 -4.92 9.25
C LEU A 242 -4.51 -5.34 8.38
N ASN A 243 -5.20 -4.35 7.81
CA ASN A 243 -6.31 -4.58 6.89
C ASN A 243 -5.82 -4.45 5.45
N LEU A 244 -5.80 -5.56 4.72
CA LEU A 244 -5.41 -5.61 3.31
C LEU A 244 -6.64 -5.43 2.42
N TYR A 245 -6.67 -4.35 1.64
CA TYR A 245 -7.81 -4.00 0.80
C TYR A 245 -7.51 -4.17 -0.69
N GLU A 246 -8.40 -4.86 -1.38
CA GLU A 246 -8.45 -4.94 -2.84
C GLU A 246 -9.64 -4.13 -3.41
N THR A 247 -9.75 -4.10 -4.73
CA THR A 247 -10.90 -3.50 -5.41
C THR A 247 -12.19 -4.25 -5.10
N LEU A 248 -13.28 -3.52 -4.86
CA LEU A 248 -14.58 -4.09 -4.47
C LEU A 248 -15.21 -4.97 -5.58
N VAL A 249 -14.84 -4.74 -6.85
CA VAL A 249 -15.40 -5.44 -8.00
C VAL A 249 -14.28 -5.99 -8.89
N ILE A 250 -14.29 -7.30 -9.11
CA ILE A 250 -13.25 -8.02 -9.86
C ILE A 250 -13.40 -7.83 -11.39
N SER A 251 -14.61 -7.56 -11.89
CA SER A 251 -14.86 -7.34 -13.33
C SER A 251 -14.64 -5.88 -13.76
N SER A 252 -13.92 -5.67 -14.86
CA SER A 252 -13.73 -4.37 -15.51
C SER A 252 -14.97 -3.90 -16.30
N ARG A 253 -15.88 -4.81 -16.66
CA ARG A 253 -17.12 -4.49 -17.36
C ARG A 253 -18.28 -4.43 -16.38
N THR A 254 -18.58 -3.23 -15.90
CA THR A 254 -19.79 -2.96 -15.11
C THR A 254 -21.02 -2.79 -16.01
N LYS A 255 -21.27 -3.72 -16.93
CA LYS A 255 -22.64 -4.00 -17.38
C LYS A 255 -23.14 -5.21 -16.60
N VAL A 256 -23.50 -4.97 -15.35
CA VAL A 256 -24.47 -5.84 -14.68
C VAL A 256 -25.79 -5.53 -15.36
N ASN A 257 -26.10 -6.29 -16.42
CA ASN A 257 -27.45 -6.34 -16.95
C ASN A 257 -28.35 -6.87 -15.83
N CYS A 258 -29.47 -6.19 -15.60
CA CYS A 258 -30.58 -6.75 -14.85
C CYS A 258 -31.08 -8.02 -15.54
#